data_AF-A0A7S0Q6T8-F1
#
_entry.id   AF-A0A7S0Q6T8-F1
#
_cell.length_a   1.000
_cell.length_b   1.000
_cell.length_c   1.000
_cell.angle_alpha   90.00
_cell.angle_beta   90.00
_cell.angle_gamma   90.00
#
_symmetry.space_group_name_H-M   'P 1'
#
loop_
_entity.id
_entity.type
_entity.pdbx_description
1 polymer ?
#
loop_
_entity_poly.entity_id
_entity_poly.type
_entity_poly.pdbx_seq_one_letter_code
_entity_poly.pdbx_strand_id
1 'polypeptide(L)'
;LMLRLNRLSAVCVCVGLCTRSATVVLFATFTYLFILCESNHNNHYILICHVTALASLTEWGQYASLDHLISVYRHRRNSASMLLNPPPQITIGYWQLLIFQFIFSVPYFYGAIAKLNEDWLLHAQPLKLWFGGSKQSYPAVHG
;
A
#
# COMPACT_ATOMS: atom_id res chain seq x y z
N LEU A 1 15.15 -8.23 12.22
CA LEU A 1 14.79 -9.27 11.21
C LEU A 1 13.62 -8.84 10.34
N MET A 2 12.45 -8.52 10.92
CA MET A 2 11.22 -8.17 10.19
C MET A 2 11.39 -7.01 9.18
N LEU A 3 12.13 -5.95 9.53
CA LEU A 3 12.42 -4.85 8.59
C LEU A 3 13.22 -5.27 7.35
N ARG A 4 14.06 -6.32 7.44
CA ARG A 4 14.81 -6.83 6.27
C ARG A 4 13.88 -7.64 5.36
N LEU A 5 13.00 -8.46 5.95
CA LEU A 5 11.99 -9.22 5.22
C LEU A 5 11.00 -8.30 4.50
N ASN A 6 10.53 -7.27 5.19
CA ASN A 6 9.62 -6.28 4.60
C ASN A 6 10.26 -5.59 3.38
N ARG A 7 11.49 -5.07 3.51
CA ARG A 7 12.21 -4.44 2.39
C ARG A 7 12.42 -5.40 1.23
N LEU A 8 12.80 -6.65 1.49
CA LEU A 8 12.96 -7.66 0.44
C LEU A 8 11.64 -7.92 -0.28
N SER A 9 10.54 -8.11 0.47
CA SER A 9 9.22 -8.32 -0.11
C SER A 9 8.74 -7.12 -0.92
N ALA A 10 9.01 -5.89 -0.47
CA ALA A 10 8.69 -4.67 -1.21
C ALA A 10 9.44 -4.61 -2.56
N VAL A 11 10.74 -4.96 -2.57
CA VAL A 11 11.53 -5.03 -3.81
C VAL A 11 10.97 -6.11 -4.74
N CYS A 12 10.65 -7.30 -4.22
CA CYS A 12 10.04 -8.37 -5.02
C CYS A 12 8.70 -7.95 -5.63
N VAL A 13 7.85 -7.26 -4.88
CA VAL A 13 6.57 -6.70 -5.36
C VAL A 13 6.81 -5.64 -6.45
N CYS A 14 7.73 -4.70 -6.24
CA CYS A 14 8.05 -3.65 -7.24
C CYS A 14 8.58 -4.24 -8.55
N VAL A 15 9.42 -5.27 -8.46
CA VAL A 15 9.97 -5.96 -9.62
C VAL A 15 8.93 -6.90 -10.26
N GLY A 16 7.92 -7.32 -9.50
CA GLY A 16 6.91 -8.26 -9.97
C GLY A 16 7.40 -9.72 -9.98
N LEU A 17 8.23 -10.10 -9.01
CA LEU A 17 8.70 -11.47 -8.78
C LEU A 17 7.95 -12.12 -7.62
N CYS A 18 7.46 -13.33 -7.85
CA CYS A 18 6.65 -14.09 -6.88
C CYS A 18 5.54 -13.22 -6.27
N THR A 19 4.86 -12.44 -7.11
CA THR A 19 3.94 -11.35 -6.73
C THR A 19 2.97 -11.72 -5.62
N ARG A 20 2.30 -12.89 -5.70
CA ARG A 20 1.35 -13.34 -4.68
C ARG A 20 2.02 -13.60 -3.33
N SER A 21 3.06 -14.42 -3.28
CA SER A 21 3.74 -14.73 -2.00
C SER A 21 4.48 -13.51 -1.44
N ALA A 22 5.07 -12.69 -2.30
CA ALA A 22 5.72 -11.44 -1.92
C ALA A 22 4.71 -10.46 -1.29
N THR A 23 3.51 -10.32 -1.85
CA THR A 23 2.46 -9.48 -1.23
C THR A 23 1.94 -10.01 0.10
N VAL A 24 1.80 -11.33 0.26
CA VAL A 24 1.42 -11.92 1.56
C VAL A 24 2.47 -11.62 2.63
N VAL A 25 3.75 -11.80 2.31
CA VAL A 25 4.86 -11.49 3.22
C VAL A 25 4.92 -9.98 3.51
N LEU A 26 4.73 -9.15 2.49
CA LEU A 26 4.70 -7.69 2.64
C LEU A 26 3.55 -7.28 3.57
N PHE A 27 2.34 -7.77 3.34
CA PHE A 27 1.17 -7.51 4.19
C PHE A 27 1.43 -7.92 5.65
N ALA A 28 1.87 -9.16 5.87
CA ALA A 28 2.10 -9.68 7.23
C ALA A 28 3.18 -8.89 7.97
N THR A 29 4.33 -8.64 7.32
CA THR A 29 5.44 -7.93 7.95
C THR A 29 5.14 -6.44 8.13
N PHE A 30 4.46 -5.81 7.18
CA PHE A 30 4.08 -4.40 7.27
C PHE A 30 3.05 -4.17 8.37
N THR A 31 1.99 -4.99 8.41
CA THR A 31 0.95 -4.91 9.43
C THR A 31 1.52 -5.17 10.82
N TYR A 32 2.43 -6.14 10.96
CA TYR A 32 3.14 -6.39 12.22
C TYR A 32 3.94 -5.17 12.68
N LEU A 33 4.70 -4.53 11.79
CA LEU A 33 5.46 -3.32 12.12
C LEU A 33 4.54 -2.12 12.42
N PHE A 34 3.42 -2.00 11.71
CA PHE A 34 2.42 -0.96 11.93
C PHE A 34 1.80 -1.06 13.34
N ILE A 35 1.40 -2.26 13.77
CA ILE A 35 0.82 -2.47 15.10
C ILE A 35 1.83 -2.19 16.22
N LEU A 36 3.11 -2.50 16.01
CA LEU A 36 4.17 -2.25 17.01
C LEU A 36 4.50 -0.75 17.20
N CYS A 37 4.28 0.07 16.18
CA CYS A 37 4.63 1.49 16.21
C CYS A 37 3.37 2.35 16.33
N GLU A 38 2.93 2.57 17.57
CA GLU A 38 1.73 3.36 17.86
C GLU A 38 1.80 4.79 17.27
N SER A 39 2.98 5.40 17.28
CA SER A 39 3.24 6.73 16.70
C SER A 39 2.99 6.82 15.18
N ASN A 40 2.89 5.69 14.49
CA ASN A 40 2.63 5.62 13.05
C ASN A 40 1.15 5.36 12.71
N HIS A 41 0.20 5.55 13.64
CA HIS A 41 -1.24 5.47 13.34
C HIS A 41 -1.72 6.66 12.51
N ASN A 42 -1.37 6.64 11.22
CA ASN A 42 -1.84 7.59 10.21
C ASN A 42 -2.68 6.84 9.17
N ASN A 43 -3.71 7.51 8.66
CA ASN A 43 -4.58 7.07 7.56
C ASN A 43 -3.81 6.48 6.37
N HIS A 44 -2.62 7.01 6.05
CA HIS A 44 -1.78 6.49 4.97
C HIS A 44 -1.27 5.07 5.23
N TYR A 45 -0.80 4.77 6.45
CA TYR A 45 -0.28 3.46 6.78
C TYR A 45 -1.40 2.43 6.96
N ILE A 46 -2.55 2.87 7.48
CA ILE A 46 -3.78 2.07 7.51
C ILE A 46 -4.18 1.68 6.09
N LEU A 47 -4.18 2.62 5.13
CA LEU A 47 -4.48 2.34 3.72
C LEU A 47 -3.51 1.30 3.13
N ILE A 48 -2.21 1.41 3.41
CA ILE A 48 -1.22 0.43 2.93
C ILE A 48 -1.51 -0.98 3.45
N CYS A 49 -1.90 -1.13 4.72
CA CYS A 49 -2.30 -2.45 5.27
C CYS A 49 -3.50 -3.03 4.51
N HIS A 50 -4.53 -2.22 4.23
CA HIS A 50 -5.73 -2.66 3.52
C HIS A 50 -5.45 -3.01 2.05
N VAL A 51 -4.67 -2.16 1.36
CA VAL A 51 -4.30 -2.38 -0.04
C VAL A 51 -3.44 -3.64 -0.18
N THR A 52 -2.47 -3.86 0.71
CA THR A 52 -1.62 -5.05 0.66
C THR A 52 -2.38 -6.32 1.06
N ALA A 53 -3.34 -6.23 1.98
CA ALA A 53 -4.25 -7.33 2.30
C ALA A 53 -5.08 -7.72 1.06
N LEU A 54 -5.73 -6.76 0.42
CA LEU A 54 -6.53 -7.00 -0.78
C LEU A 54 -5.67 -7.50 -1.94
N ALA A 55 -4.50 -6.91 -2.15
CA ALA A 55 -3.54 -7.34 -3.17
C ALA A 55 -3.11 -8.80 -2.98
N SER A 56 -2.99 -9.27 -1.74
CA SER A 56 -2.66 -10.67 -1.44
C SER A 56 -3.73 -11.68 -1.85
N LEU A 57 -5.00 -11.23 -1.94
CA LEU A 57 -6.16 -12.04 -2.35
C LEU A 57 -6.42 -11.95 -3.87
N THR A 58 -5.96 -10.88 -4.51
CA THR A 58 -6.15 -10.65 -5.95
C THR A 58 -4.99 -11.15 -6.81
N GLU A 59 -5.26 -11.47 -8.06
CA GLU A 59 -4.26 -11.94 -9.03
C GLU A 59 -3.66 -10.79 -9.85
N TRP A 60 -3.25 -9.71 -9.18
CA TRP A 60 -2.70 -8.50 -9.82
C TRP A 60 -1.37 -8.76 -10.55
N GLY A 61 -0.63 -9.79 -10.13
CA GLY A 61 0.63 -10.19 -10.75
C GLY A 61 0.50 -10.80 -12.15
N GLN A 62 -0.71 -10.93 -12.70
CA GLN A 62 -0.93 -11.44 -14.06
C GLN A 62 -0.65 -10.39 -15.15
N TYR A 63 -0.53 -9.11 -14.79
CA TYR A 63 -0.29 -8.01 -15.72
C TYR A 63 0.97 -7.23 -15.36
N ALA A 64 1.83 -7.00 -16.36
CA ALA A 64 3.06 -6.20 -16.26
C ALA A 64 4.07 -6.65 -15.17
N SER A 65 4.08 -7.93 -14.79
CA SER A 65 5.04 -8.50 -13.83
C SER A 65 6.17 -9.29 -14.52
N LEU A 66 7.32 -9.44 -13.86
CA LEU A 66 8.36 -10.37 -14.31
C LEU A 66 7.88 -11.82 -14.28
N ASP A 67 7.01 -12.19 -13.34
CA ASP A 67 6.39 -13.52 -13.30
C ASP A 67 5.68 -13.86 -14.62
N HIS A 68 4.92 -12.89 -15.16
CA HIS A 68 4.24 -13.05 -16.44
C HIS A 68 5.25 -13.17 -17.59
N LEU A 69 6.27 -12.31 -17.64
CA LEU A 69 7.31 -12.35 -18.68
C LEU A 69 8.08 -13.68 -18.69
N ILE A 70 8.43 -14.20 -17.51
CA ILE A 70 9.09 -15.49 -17.35
C ILE A 70 8.18 -16.62 -17.84
N SER A 71 6.89 -16.58 -17.53
CA SER A 71 5.92 -17.58 -17.98
C SER A 71 5.83 -17.61 -19.52
N VAL A 72 5.69 -16.43 -20.15
CA VAL A 72 5.59 -16.29 -21.61
C VAL A 72 6.88 -16.77 -22.30
N TYR A 73 8.05 -16.42 -21.76
CA TYR A 73 9.33 -16.88 -22.31
C TYR A 73 9.47 -18.41 -22.26
N ARG A 74 9.09 -19.06 -21.14
CA ARG A 74 9.11 -20.53 -21.02
C ARG A 74 8.16 -21.21 -22.01
N HIS A 75 6.95 -20.66 -22.18
CA HIS A 75 5.97 -21.20 -23.12
C HIS A 75 6.42 -21.08 -24.59
N ARG A 76 7.07 -19.96 -24.97
CA ARG A 76 7.63 -19.79 -26.32
C ARG A 76 8.75 -20.77 -26.64
N ARG A 77 9.52 -21.19 -25.65
CA ARG A 77 10.66 -22.10 -25.85
C ARG A 77 10.25 -23.56 -25.99
N ASN A 78 9.09 -23.96 -25.44
CA ASN A 78 8.59 -25.33 -25.46
C ASN A 78 7.22 -25.40 -26.16
N SER A 79 7.18 -25.66 -27.47
CA SER A 79 5.94 -25.80 -28.23
C SER A 79 4.98 -26.86 -27.67
N ALA A 80 5.50 -27.91 -27.03
CA ALA A 80 4.71 -28.94 -26.35
C ALA A 80 4.00 -28.41 -25.08
N SER A 81 4.57 -27.41 -24.40
CA SER A 81 3.97 -26.81 -23.20
C SER A 81 2.74 -25.96 -23.51
N MET A 82 2.58 -25.54 -24.77
CA MET A 82 1.48 -24.68 -25.22
C MET A 82 0.13 -25.40 -25.26
N LEU A 83 0.14 -26.72 -25.47
CA LEU A 83 -1.05 -27.58 -25.45
C LEU A 83 -1.49 -27.97 -24.03
N LEU A 84 -0.52 -28.16 -23.13
CA LEU A 84 -0.77 -28.56 -21.74
C LEU A 84 -1.13 -27.37 -20.83
N ASN A 85 -0.54 -26.20 -21.08
CA ASN A 85 -0.77 -24.99 -20.30
C ASN A 85 -0.75 -23.78 -21.25
N PRO A 86 -1.93 -23.32 -21.73
CA PRO A 86 -1.99 -22.15 -22.59
C PRO A 86 -1.45 -20.92 -21.86
N PRO A 87 -0.89 -19.93 -22.60
CA PRO A 87 -0.37 -18.71 -21.98
C PRO A 87 -1.50 -18.02 -21.18
N PRO A 88 -1.16 -17.44 -20.02
CA PRO A 88 -2.16 -16.81 -19.16
C PRO A 88 -2.87 -15.69 -19.93
N GLN A 89 -4.20 -15.80 -20.04
CA GLN A 89 -5.01 -14.73 -20.60
C GLN A 89 -5.02 -13.56 -19.63
N ILE A 90 -4.69 -12.37 -20.13
CA ILE A 90 -4.72 -11.15 -19.35
C ILE A 90 -6.17 -10.67 -19.29
N THR A 91 -6.95 -11.25 -18.39
CA THR A 91 -8.32 -10.81 -18.10
C THR A 91 -8.44 -10.46 -16.63
N ILE A 92 -8.30 -9.18 -16.31
CA ILE A 92 -8.55 -8.66 -14.95
C ILE A 92 -10.03 -8.29 -14.87
N GLY A 93 -10.74 -8.88 -13.90
CA GLY A 93 -12.14 -8.54 -13.66
C GLY A 93 -12.30 -7.09 -13.21
N TYR A 94 -13.27 -6.37 -13.79
CA TYR A 94 -13.53 -4.96 -13.49
C TYR A 94 -13.78 -4.68 -11.99
N TRP A 95 -14.33 -5.66 -11.27
CA TRP A 95 -14.55 -5.64 -9.83
C TRP A 95 -13.27 -5.38 -9.04
N GLN A 96 -12.12 -5.90 -9.49
CA GLN A 96 -10.84 -5.65 -8.83
C GLN A 96 -10.46 -4.16 -8.91
N LEU A 97 -10.66 -3.53 -10.08
CA LEU A 97 -10.41 -2.10 -10.24
C LEU A 97 -11.33 -1.27 -9.34
N LEU A 98 -12.62 -1.61 -9.30
CA LEU A 98 -13.60 -0.92 -8.47
C LEU A 98 -13.28 -1.01 -6.98
N ILE A 99 -12.89 -2.19 -6.49
CA ILE A 99 -12.61 -2.36 -5.05
C ILE A 99 -11.34 -1.61 -4.64
N PHE A 100 -10.30 -1.58 -5.49
CA PHE A 100 -9.12 -0.75 -5.22
C PHE A 100 -9.49 0.74 -5.25
N GLN A 101 -10.22 1.22 -6.27
CA GLN A 101 -10.68 2.61 -6.31
C GLN A 101 -11.49 3.00 -5.07
N PHE A 102 -12.38 2.12 -4.61
CA PHE A 102 -13.16 2.32 -3.41
C PHE A 102 -12.27 2.44 -2.17
N ILE A 103 -11.33 1.51 -1.98
CA ILE A 103 -10.44 1.51 -0.81
C ILE A 103 -9.53 2.74 -0.76
N PHE A 104 -9.08 3.21 -1.93
CA PHE A 104 -8.36 4.48 -2.05
C PHE A 104 -9.27 5.67 -1.77
N SER A 105 -10.54 5.63 -2.15
CA SER A 105 -11.45 6.78 -1.96
C SER A 105 -11.82 7.01 -0.48
N VAL A 106 -12.03 5.94 0.29
CA VAL A 106 -12.48 6.00 1.69
C VAL A 106 -11.64 6.93 2.59
N PRO A 107 -10.32 6.71 2.78
CA PRO A 107 -9.54 7.51 3.72
C PRO A 107 -9.37 8.97 3.26
N TYR A 108 -9.39 9.23 1.95
CA TYR A 108 -9.31 10.61 1.43
C TYR A 108 -10.64 11.34 1.56
N PHE A 109 -11.76 10.65 1.37
CA PHE A 109 -13.09 11.21 1.58
C PHE A 109 -13.31 11.59 3.05
N TYR A 110 -13.09 10.65 3.97
CA TYR A 110 -13.22 10.93 5.40
C TYR A 110 -12.14 11.88 5.91
N GLY A 111 -10.93 11.81 5.35
CA GLY A 111 -9.87 12.77 5.64
C GLY A 111 -10.20 14.19 5.19
N ALA A 112 -10.94 14.37 4.10
CA ALA A 112 -11.45 15.67 3.68
C ALA A 112 -12.54 16.17 4.63
N ILE A 113 -13.51 15.34 4.98
CA ILE A 113 -14.59 15.69 5.92
C ILE A 113 -14.01 16.11 7.29
N ALA A 114 -13.05 15.36 7.82
CA ALA A 114 -12.41 15.68 9.09
C ALA A 114 -11.68 17.03 9.09
N LYS A 115 -11.31 17.55 7.91
CA LYS A 115 -10.65 18.85 7.73
C LYS A 115 -11.63 19.99 7.42
N LEU A 116 -12.93 19.71 7.27
CA LEU A 116 -13.97 20.74 7.13
C LEU A 116 -14.35 21.30 8.50
N ASN A 117 -13.38 21.86 9.22
CA ASN A 117 -13.62 22.59 10.46
C ASN A 117 -12.98 23.98 10.41
N GLU A 118 -13.48 24.90 11.22
CA GLU A 118 -13.00 26.29 11.26
C GLU A 118 -11.50 26.38 11.61
N ASP A 119 -10.98 25.43 12.39
CA ASP A 119 -9.57 25.38 12.76
C ASP A 119 -8.63 25.10 11.59
N TRP A 120 -9.03 24.21 10.67
CA TRP A 120 -8.30 23.91 9.45
C TRP A 120 -8.52 24.99 8.38
N LEU A 121 -9.77 25.40 8.17
CA LEU A 121 -10.14 26.26 7.04
C LEU A 121 -9.83 27.74 7.28
N LEU A 122 -10.12 28.24 8.48
CA LEU A 122 -10.02 29.67 8.81
C LEU A 122 -8.76 29.96 9.65
N HIS A 123 -8.45 29.10 10.61
CA HIS A 123 -7.34 29.35 11.54
C HIS A 123 -6.00 28.74 11.11
N ALA A 124 -6.00 27.89 10.08
CA ALA A 124 -4.83 27.18 9.55
C ALA A 124 -3.91 26.63 10.67
N GLN A 125 -4.53 26.09 11.72
CA GLN A 125 -3.82 25.60 12.91
C GLN A 125 -2.67 24.61 12.60
N PRO A 126 -2.78 23.63 11.69
CA PRO A 126 -1.65 22.73 11.39
C PRO A 126 -0.44 23.47 10.81
N LEU A 127 -0.67 24.52 10.00
CA LEU A 127 0.41 25.36 9.48
C LEU A 127 1.08 26.13 10.62
N LYS A 128 0.29 26.66 11.54
CA LYS A 128 0.80 27.35 12.73
C LYS A 128 1.58 26.41 13.66
N LEU A 129 1.21 25.14 13.77
CA LEU A 129 1.98 24.17 14.55
C LEU A 129 3.32 23.83 13.89
N TRP A 130 3.33 23.63 12.57
CA TRP A 130 4.55 23.32 11.81
C TRP A 130 5.52 24.50 11.72
N PHE A 131 5.02 25.73 11.59
CA PHE A 131 5.85 26.95 11.49
C PHE A 131 6.04 27.69 12.83
N GLY A 132 5.13 27.52 13.78
CA GLY A 132 5.14 28.19 15.10
C GLY A 132 5.98 27.50 16.17
N GLY A 133 6.52 26.31 15.88
CA GLY A 133 7.47 25.60 16.74
C GLY A 133 8.80 26.34 17.01
N SER A 134 8.98 27.56 16.53
CA SER A 134 10.11 28.43 16.86
C SER A 134 9.85 29.39 18.04
N LYS A 135 8.61 29.52 18.55
CA LYS A 135 8.29 30.41 19.69
C LYS A 135 7.15 29.87 20.57
N GLN A 136 7.29 28.69 21.14
CA GLN A 136 6.42 28.26 22.24
C GLN A 136 7.15 28.51 23.57
N SER A 137 7.15 29.76 24.03
CA SER A 137 7.50 30.08 25.41
C SER A 137 6.39 29.53 26.30
N TYR A 138 6.67 28.47 27.05
CA TYR A 138 5.79 28.03 28.13
C TYR A 138 5.56 29.20 29.08
N PRO A 139 4.33 29.51 29.52
CA PRO A 139 4.13 30.47 30.60
C PRO A 139 4.81 29.90 31.85
N ALA A 140 5.79 30.63 32.37
CA ALA A 140 6.39 30.32 33.66
C ALA A 140 5.26 30.31 34.70
N VAL A 141 5.06 29.15 35.33
CA VAL A 141 4.22 29.04 36.52
C VAL A 141 4.93 29.83 37.60
N HIS A 142 4.48 31.07 37.84
CA HIS A 142 4.86 31.85 39.00
C HIS A 142 4.18 31.23 40.23
N GLY A 143 4.97 30.57 41.07
CA GLY A 143 4.67 30.33 42.48
C GLY A 143 5.17 31.48 43.35
#